data_AF-A0A917HQV2-F1
#
_entry.id   AF-A0A917HQV2-F1
#
_cell.length_a   1.000
_cell.length_b   1.000
_cell.length_c   1.000
_cell.angle_alpha   90.00
_cell.angle_beta   90.00
_cell.angle_gamma   90.00
#
_symmetry.space_group_name_H-M   'P 1'
#
loop_
_entity.id
_entity.type
_entity.pdbx_description
1 polymer ?
#
loop_
_entity_poly.entity_id
_entity_poly.type
_entity_poly.pdbx_seq_one_letter_code
_entity_poly.pdbx_strand_id
1 'polypeptide(L)' 'MKQVIRPMRYDLSTAILVKKREMIELGMKYGLADKRTIECSQQLDDLLNRHENVKKLRYA' A
#
# COMPACT_ATOMS: atom_id res chain seq x y z
N MET A 1 2.25 -26.68 -23.44
CA MET A 1 1.67 -25.49 -22.77
C MET A 1 2.22 -25.43 -21.35
N LYS A 2 3.09 -24.48 -21.02
CA LYS A 2 3.56 -24.27 -19.64
C LYS A 2 2.83 -23.06 -19.08
N GLN A 3 1.83 -23.28 -18.24
CA GLN A 3 1.27 -22.23 -17.39
C GLN A 3 2.34 -21.84 -16.38
N VAL A 4 3.04 -20.75 -16.67
CA VAL A 4 3.87 -20.07 -15.69
C VAL A 4 2.90 -19.32 -14.79
N ILE A 5 2.56 -19.92 -13.65
CA ILE A 5 1.88 -19.22 -12.56
C ILE A 5 2.87 -18.16 -12.07
N ARG A 6 2.78 -16.95 -12.64
CA ARG A 6 3.50 -15.79 -12.13
C ARG A 6 2.97 -15.56 -10.72
N PRO A 7 3.83 -15.36 -9.71
CA PRO A 7 3.35 -15.03 -8.38
C PRO A 7 2.47 -13.80 -8.51
N MET A 8 1.26 -13.89 -7.99
CA MET A 8 0.20 -12.89 -8.05
C MET A 8 0.69 -11.65 -7.30
N ARG A 9 1.55 -10.87 -7.96
CA ARG A 9 1.94 -9.52 -7.53
C ARG A 9 0.68 -8.71 -7.71
N TYR A 10 -0.15 -8.61 -6.68
CA TYR A 10 -1.04 -7.46 -6.54
C TYR A 10 -0.19 -6.24 -6.88
N ASP A 11 -0.59 -5.48 -7.90
CA ASP A 11 0.12 -4.28 -8.29
C ASP A 11 0.25 -3.40 -7.05
N LEU A 12 1.49 -3.13 -6.64
CA LEU A 12 1.79 -2.38 -5.43
C LEU A 12 1.10 -1.01 -5.48
N SER A 13 0.90 -0.47 -6.69
CA SER A 13 0.12 0.74 -6.96
C SER A 13 -1.37 0.58 -6.57
N THR A 14 -1.98 -0.57 -6.90
CA THR A 14 -3.35 -0.90 -6.48
C THR A 14 -3.44 -1.05 -4.97
N ALA A 15 -2.46 -1.70 -4.33
CA ALA A 15 -2.43 -1.86 -2.87
C ALA A 15 -2.33 -0.49 -2.16
N ILE A 16 -1.47 0.41 -2.66
CA ILE A 16 -1.37 1.79 -2.17
C ILE A 16 -2.70 2.53 -2.32
N LEU A 17 -3.36 2.42 -3.47
CA LEU A 17 -4.63 3.10 -3.72
C LEU A 17 -5.73 2.63 -2.76
N VAL A 18 -5.86 1.32 -2.58
CA VAL A 18 -6.82 0.73 -1.65
C VAL A 18 -6.53 1.20 -0.22
N LYS A 19 -5.27 1.13 0.20
CA LYS A 19 -4.90 1.50 1.57
C LYS A 19 -5.09 2.98 1.86
N LYS A 20 -4.85 3.84 0.86
CA LYS A 20 -5.13 5.27 0.95
C LYS A 20 -6.62 5.57 1.17
N ARG A 21 -7.51 4.85 0.48
CA ARG A 21 -8.97 5.01 0.69
C ARG A 21 -9.38 4.57 2.10
N GLU A 22 -8.88 3.42 2.55
CA GLU A 22 -9.14 2.92 3.91
C GLU A 22 -8.72 3.94 4.98
N MET A 23 -7.53 4.52 4.86
CA MET A 23 -7.05 5.53 5.81
C MET A 23 -7.94 6.78 5.83
N ILE A 24 -8.42 7.24 4.68
CA ILE A 24 -9.34 8.38 4.58
C ILE A 24 -10.66 8.05 5.28
N GLU A 25 -11.23 6.87 5.02
CA GLU A 25 -12.47 6.43 5.65
C GLU A 25 -12.34 6.33 7.18
N LEU A 26 -11.24 5.74 7.68
CA LEU A 26 -10.95 5.67 9.10
C LEU A 26 -10.75 7.05 9.72
N GLY A 27 -10.00 7.94 9.05
CA GLY A 27 -9.77 9.30 9.50
C GLY A 27 -11.05 10.14 9.56
N MET A 28 -11.96 9.97 8.61
CA MET A 28 -13.27 10.62 8.61
C MET A 28 -14.19 10.07 9.71
N LYS A 29 -14.14 8.76 9.97
CA LYS A 29 -15.06 8.10 10.90
C LYS A 29 -14.63 8.20 12.36
N TYR A 30 -13.32 8.11 12.63
CA TYR A 30 -12.78 7.98 13.99
C TYR A 30 -11.75 9.06 14.35
N GLY A 31 -11.30 9.86 13.38
CA GLY A 31 -10.25 10.85 13.55
C GLY A 31 -8.85 10.26 13.30
N LEU A 32 -7.89 11.17 13.09
CA LEU A 32 -6.50 10.82 12.75
C LEU A 32 -5.69 10.25 13.91
N ALA A 33 -6.09 10.57 15.15
CA ALA A 33 -5.44 10.07 16.36
C ALA A 33 -6.01 8.72 16.83
N ASP A 34 -7.06 8.19 16.18
CA ASP A 34 -7.56 6.85 16.48
C ASP A 34 -6.49 5.81 16.15
N LYS A 35 -6.30 4.84 17.04
CA LYS A 35 -5.28 3.79 16.91
C LYS A 35 -5.36 3.08 15.56
N ARG A 36 -6.56 2.82 15.03
CA ARG A 36 -6.73 2.14 13.75
C ARG A 36 -6.30 3.03 12.58
N THR A 37 -6.57 4.33 12.66
CA THR A 37 -6.13 5.29 11.64
C THR A 37 -4.61 5.42 11.63
N ILE A 38 -3.98 5.39 12.82
CA ILE A 38 -2.51 5.38 12.97
C ILE A 38 -1.91 4.08 12.40
N GLU A 39 -2.46 2.91 12.73
CA GLU A 39 -1.99 1.64 12.17
C GLU A 39 -2.16 1.60 10.64
N CYS A 40 -3.28 2.11 10.12
CA CYS A 40 -3.52 2.19 8.69
C CYS A 40 -2.51 3.11 7.99
N SER A 41 -2.12 4.24 8.61
CA SER A 41 -1.13 5.16 8.04
C SER A 41 0.27 4.54 8.00
N GLN A 42 0.67 3.79 9.03
CA GLN A 42 1.94 3.05 9.05
C GLN A 42 2.00 2.00 7.94
N GLN A 43 0.92 1.24 7.75
CA GLN A 43 0.84 0.26 6.67
C GLN A 43 0.87 0.91 5.27
N LEU A 44 0.26 2.09 5.12
CA LEU A 44 0.34 2.87 3.87
C LEU A 44 1.78 3.35 3.62
N ASP A 45 2.48 3.82 4.65
CA ASP A 45 3.88 4.24 4.55
C ASP A 45 4.79 3.10 4.11
N ASP A 46 4.63 1.90 4.69
CA ASP A 46 5.36 0.70 4.27
C ASP A 46 5.15 0.36 2.79
N LEU A 47 3.92 0.50 2.29
CA LEU A 47 3.60 0.26 0.88
C LEU A 47 4.28 1.29 -0.03
N LEU A 48 4.27 2.57 0.36
CA LEU A 48 4.93 3.65 -0.37
C LEU A 48 6.45 3.45 -0.41
N ASN A 49 7.07 3.12 0.73
CA ASN A 49 8.50 2.85 0.83
C ASN A 49 8.92 1.69 -0.07
N ARG A 50 8.14 0.61 -0.09
CA ARG A 50 8.39 -0.53 -0.98
C ARG A 50 8.29 -0.13 -2.46
N HIS A 51 7.33 0.73 -2.81
CA HIS A 51 7.14 1.18 -4.19
C HIS A 51 8.25 2.10 -4.67
N GLU A 52 8.69 3.04 -3.84
CA GLU A 52 9.83 3.91 -4.14
C GLU A 52 11.14 3.12 -4.27
N ASN A 53 11.36 2.10 -3.43
CA ASN A 53 12.52 1.22 -3.58
C ASN A 53 12.49 0.41 -4.89
N VAL A 54 11.32 -0.07 -5.31
CA VAL A 54 11.15 -0.73 -6.61
C VAL A 54 11.46 0.24 -7.75
N LYS A 55 11.06 1.52 -7.67
CA LYS A 55 11.44 2.52 -8.67
C LYS A 55 12.94 2.75 -8.69
N LYS A 56 13.59 2.97 -7.54
CA LYS A 56 15.04 3.20 -7.46
C LYS A 56 15.85 2.09 -8.12
N LEU A 57 15.47 0.82 -7.89
CA LEU A 57 16.13 -0.34 -8.53
C LEU A 57 15.90 -0.45 -10.04
N ARG A 58 14.90 0.23 -10.60
CA ARG A 58 14.61 0.21 -12.04
C ARG A 58 15.33 1.31 -12.82
N TYR A 59 15.89 2.30 -12.13
CA TYR A 59 16.64 3.42 -12.70
C TYR A 59 18.11 3.47 -12.25
N ALA A 60 18.57 2.43 -11.55
CA ALA A 60 19.97 2.18 -11.20
C ALA A 60 20.56 1.17 -12.19
#